data_AF-A0A849QLG7-F1
#
_entry.id   AF-A0A849QLG7-F1
#
_cell.length_a   1.000
_cell.length_b   1.000
_cell.length_c   1.000
_cell.angle_alpha   90.00
_cell.angle_beta   90.00
_cell.angle_gamma   90.00
#
_symmetry.space_group_name_H-M   'P 1'
#
loop_
_entity.id
_entity.type
_entity.pdbx_description
1 polymer ?
#
loop_
_entity_poly.entity_id
_entity_poly.type
_entity_poly.pdbx_seq_one_letter_code
_entity_poly.pdbx_strand_id
1 'polypeptide(L)'
;DRLDGAIIAIGNAPSAALTVCRLIEHGVRPALIVGTPVGFVNAAESKDEIRKIDVPSITCVGTRGGTPIAVACVNELIAIVSVGEGD
;
A
#
# COMPACT_ATOMS: atom_id res chain seq x y z
N ASP A 1 -17.52 -4.39 -0.68
CA ASP A 1 -18.15 -3.10 -0.28
C ASP A 1 -17.12 -2.10 0.23
N ARG A 2 -16.40 -2.36 1.35
CA ARG A 2 -15.54 -1.34 2.00
C ARG A 2 -14.14 -1.10 1.38
N LEU A 3 -13.76 -1.83 0.32
CA LEU A 3 -12.41 -1.74 -0.26
C LEU A 3 -12.35 -0.96 -1.57
N ASP A 4 -13.49 -0.80 -2.27
CA ASP A 4 -13.54 0.00 -3.49
C ASP A 4 -13.38 1.48 -3.14
N GLY A 5 -12.48 2.16 -3.86
CA GLY A 5 -12.09 3.54 -3.59
C GLY A 5 -11.29 3.77 -2.30
N ALA A 6 -10.97 2.72 -1.54
CA ALA A 6 -10.25 2.87 -0.28
C ALA A 6 -8.74 3.08 -0.48
N ILE A 7 -8.09 3.74 0.49
CA ILE A 7 -6.64 3.70 0.66
C ILE A 7 -6.30 2.51 1.59
N ILE A 8 -5.56 1.53 1.07
CA ILE A 8 -5.16 0.34 1.82
C ILE A 8 -3.71 0.48 2.27
N ALA A 9 -3.48 0.52 3.59
CA ALA A 9 -2.14 0.60 4.18
C ALA A 9 -1.71 -0.72 4.81
N ILE A 10 -0.57 -1.27 4.36
CA ILE A 10 -0.03 -2.55 4.80
C ILE A 10 1.43 -2.36 5.20
N GLY A 11 1.69 -2.25 6.50
CA GLY A 11 3.04 -2.04 7.03
C GLY A 11 3.76 -3.29 7.52
N ASN A 12 3.02 -4.37 7.81
CA ASN A 12 3.61 -5.56 8.45
C ASN A 12 3.48 -6.81 7.57
N ALA A 13 2.25 -7.26 7.31
CA ALA A 13 2.00 -8.61 6.80
C ALA A 13 2.15 -8.72 5.26
N PRO A 14 3.14 -9.47 4.74
CA PRO A 14 3.25 -9.76 3.29
C PRO A 14 2.04 -10.56 2.77
N SER A 15 1.47 -11.43 3.60
CA SER A 15 0.26 -12.19 3.26
C SER A 15 -0.96 -11.31 3.03
N ALA A 16 -1.08 -10.19 3.75
CA ALA A 16 -2.14 -9.22 3.51
C ALA A 16 -1.95 -8.52 2.17
N ALA A 17 -0.71 -8.14 1.82
CA ALA A 17 -0.38 -7.58 0.51
C ALA A 17 -0.80 -8.53 -0.63
N LEU A 18 -0.38 -9.79 -0.57
CA LEU A 18 -0.77 -10.81 -1.56
C LEU A 18 -2.28 -11.07 -1.60
N THR A 19 -2.98 -10.95 -0.47
CA THR A 19 -4.44 -11.12 -0.43
C THR A 19 -5.14 -9.95 -1.11
N VAL A 20 -4.68 -8.72 -0.90
CA VAL A 20 -5.20 -7.54 -1.59
C VAL A 20 -4.95 -7.64 -3.10
N CYS A 21 -3.77 -8.12 -3.52
CA CYS A 21 -3.50 -8.40 -4.92
C CYS A 21 -4.55 -9.33 -5.54
N ARG A 22 -4.82 -10.48 -4.89
CA ARG A 22 -5.86 -11.42 -5.33
C ARG A 22 -7.24 -10.78 -5.38
N LEU A 23 -7.63 -9.99 -4.37
CA LEU A 23 -8.94 -9.33 -4.38
C LEU A 23 -9.07 -8.36 -5.57
N ILE A 24 -7.99 -7.69 -5.96
CA ILE A 24 -8.00 -6.79 -7.11
C ILE A 24 -8.15 -7.56 -8.43
N GLU A 25 -7.49 -8.71 -8.57
CA GLU A 25 -7.71 -9.61 -9.70
C GLU A 25 -9.18 -10.05 -9.82
N HIS A 26 -9.88 -10.17 -8.68
CA HIS A 26 -11.31 -10.52 -8.61
C HIS A 26 -12.26 -9.32 -8.70
N GLY A 27 -11.76 -8.14 -9.10
CA GLY A 27 -12.60 -6.99 -9.43
C GLY A 27 -12.67 -5.90 -8.36
N VAL A 28 -12.02 -6.06 -7.21
CA VAL A 28 -11.92 -4.97 -6.21
C VAL A 28 -11.06 -3.83 -6.77
N ARG A 29 -11.44 -2.58 -6.54
CA ARG A 29 -10.75 -1.40 -7.08
C ARG A 29 -10.46 -0.37 -5.98
N PRO A 30 -9.39 -0.55 -5.18
CA PRO A 30 -8.92 0.46 -4.23
C PRO A 30 -8.41 1.70 -4.95
N ALA A 31 -8.43 2.86 -4.28
CA ALA A 31 -7.86 4.09 -4.84
C ALA A 31 -6.33 4.09 -4.78
N LEU A 32 -5.74 3.47 -3.75
CA LEU A 32 -4.30 3.45 -3.51
C LEU A 32 -3.92 2.28 -2.60
N ILE A 33 -2.74 1.69 -2.84
CA ILE A 33 -2.10 0.75 -1.92
C ILE A 33 -0.79 1.34 -1.38
N VAL A 34 -0.68 1.51 -0.06
CA VAL A 34 0.59 1.78 0.64
C VAL A 34 1.14 0.45 1.15
N GLY A 35 1.91 -0.24 0.31
CA GLY A 35 2.43 -1.59 0.54
C GLY A 35 3.87 -1.57 1.01
N THR A 36 4.09 -1.56 2.32
CA THR A 36 5.42 -1.56 2.93
C THR A 36 5.65 -2.70 3.93
N PRO A 37 5.14 -3.93 3.71
CA PRO A 37 5.42 -5.03 4.64
C PRO A 37 6.94 -5.27 4.78
N VAL A 38 7.38 -5.47 6.02
CA VAL A 38 8.76 -5.82 6.37
C VAL A 38 8.88 -7.31 6.63
N GLY A 39 10.02 -7.89 6.30
CA GLY A 39 10.32 -9.26 6.71
C GLY A 39 11.30 -9.96 5.78
N PHE A 40 11.68 -11.15 6.20
CA PHE A 40 12.60 -12.00 5.45
C PHE A 40 11.89 -13.01 4.55
N VAL A 41 10.58 -13.19 4.74
CA VAL A 41 9.74 -14.11 3.96
C VAL A 41 8.72 -13.28 3.19
N ASN A 42 8.72 -13.41 1.86
CA ASN A 42 7.76 -12.84 0.91
C ASN A 42 7.58 -11.31 0.96
N ALA A 43 8.34 -10.56 1.76
CA ALA A 43 8.22 -9.10 1.85
C ALA A 43 8.62 -8.42 0.54
N ALA A 44 9.74 -8.82 -0.07
CA ALA A 44 10.17 -8.29 -1.36
C ALA A 44 9.17 -8.65 -2.47
N GLU A 45 8.88 -9.94 -2.61
CA GLU A 45 7.98 -10.50 -3.62
C GLU A 45 6.56 -9.91 -3.53
N SER A 46 5.97 -9.83 -2.33
CA SER A 46 4.61 -9.25 -2.18
C SER A 46 4.54 -7.77 -2.62
N LYS A 47 5.62 -7.00 -2.45
CA LYS A 47 5.70 -5.63 -2.95
C LYS A 47 5.96 -5.58 -4.46
N ASP A 48 6.69 -6.54 -5.01
CA ASP A 48 6.81 -6.71 -6.46
C ASP A 48 5.45 -7.04 -7.10
N GLU A 49 4.65 -7.89 -6.48
CA GLU A 49 3.29 -8.19 -6.95
C GLU A 49 2.40 -6.96 -6.91
N ILE A 50 2.44 -6.16 -5.84
CA ILE A 50 1.70 -4.88 -5.79
C ILE A 50 2.08 -3.98 -6.97
N ARG A 51 3.37 -3.88 -7.31
CA ARG A 51 3.86 -3.03 -8.40
C ARG A 51 3.40 -3.47 -9.79
N LYS A 52 2.94 -4.72 -9.97
CA LYS A 52 2.47 -5.26 -11.25
C LYS A 52 0.98 -5.03 -11.50
N ILE A 53 0.25 -4.57 -10.49
CA ILE A 53 -1.21 -4.43 -10.56
C ILE A 53 -1.59 -3.04 -11.08
N ASP A 54 -2.67 -2.96 -11.83
CA ASP A 54 -3.26 -1.72 -12.35
C ASP A 54 -4.05 -0.96 -11.28
N VAL A 55 -3.39 -0.64 -10.16
CA VAL A 55 -3.87 0.21 -9.07
C VAL A 55 -2.68 1.06 -8.59
N PRO A 56 -2.84 2.38 -8.38
CA PRO A 56 -1.78 3.22 -7.84
C PRO A 56 -1.20 2.63 -6.55
N SER A 57 0.13 2.63 -6.42
CA SER A 57 0.78 2.08 -5.24
C SER A 57 2.05 2.82 -4.82
N ILE A 58 2.29 2.83 -3.51
CA ILE A 58 3.52 3.27 -2.88
C ILE A 58 4.13 2.06 -2.18
N THR A 59 5.35 1.71 -2.57
CA THR A 59 6.08 0.56 -2.01
C THR A 59 7.56 0.90 -1.88
N CYS A 60 8.26 0.16 -1.02
CA CYS A 60 9.72 0.14 -0.99
C CYS A 60 10.27 -1.13 -1.65
N VAL A 61 11.54 -1.12 -2.07
CA VAL A 61 12.20 -2.28 -2.70
C VAL A 61 12.89 -3.18 -1.65
N GLY A 62 12.95 -4.49 -1.91
CA GLY A 62 13.62 -5.47 -1.06
C GLY A 62 12.85 -5.83 0.21
N THR A 63 13.53 -6.25 1.27
CA THR A 63 12.92 -6.79 2.51
C THR A 63 12.57 -5.74 3.57
N ARG A 64 13.07 -4.51 3.42
CA ARG A 64 12.81 -3.41 4.35
C ARG A 64 11.38 -2.88 4.19
N GLY A 65 10.83 -2.30 5.24
CA GLY A 65 9.44 -1.87 5.32
C GLY A 65 9.08 -1.50 6.75
N GLY A 66 7.79 -1.58 7.07
CA GLY A 66 7.28 -1.47 8.42
C GLY A 66 6.07 -0.54 8.50
N THR A 67 5.25 -0.75 9.53
CA THR A 67 4.17 0.17 9.91
C THR A 67 4.61 1.65 9.97
N PRO A 68 5.80 2.01 10.50
CA PRO A 68 6.23 3.40 10.52
C PRO A 68 6.31 4.03 9.12
N ILE A 69 6.76 3.28 8.10
CA ILE A 69 6.83 3.78 6.72
C ILE A 69 5.42 3.91 6.14
N ALA A 70 4.54 2.92 6.35
CA ALA A 70 3.15 3.01 5.91
C ALA A 70 2.44 4.24 6.50
N VAL A 71 2.59 4.46 7.81
CA VAL A 71 2.02 5.60 8.53
C VAL A 71 2.61 6.92 8.03
N ALA A 72 3.93 7.00 7.83
CA ALA A 72 4.57 8.20 7.28
C ALA A 72 4.01 8.57 5.91
N CYS A 73 3.84 7.59 5.00
CA CYS A 73 3.24 7.84 3.70
C CYS A 73 1.80 8.35 3.82
N VAL A 74 0.97 7.74 4.66
CA VAL A 74 -0.43 8.19 4.85
C VAL A 74 -0.50 9.58 5.48
N ASN A 75 0.32 9.86 6.49
CA ASN A 75 0.38 11.18 7.13
C ASN A 75 0.81 12.26 6.14
N GLU A 76 1.79 11.97 5.28
CA GLU A 76 2.26 12.94 4.29
C GLU A 76 1.21 13.22 3.21
N LEU A 77 0.45 12.20 2.77
CA LEU A 77 -0.68 12.41 1.86
C LEU A 77 -1.72 13.38 2.46
N ILE A 78 -1.99 13.26 3.76
CA ILE A 78 -2.87 14.19 4.48
C ILE A 78 -2.24 15.58 4.55
N ALA A 79 -0.94 15.68 4.86
CA ALA A 79 -0.23 16.94 4.97
C ALA A 79 -0.23 17.72 3.65
N ILE A 80 0.07 17.06 2.52
CA ILE A 80 0.08 17.69 1.18
C ILE A 80 -1.28 18.31 0.86
N VAL A 81 -2.37 17.59 1.13
CA VAL A 81 -3.73 18.12 0.89
C VAL A 81 -4.07 19.26 1.85
N SER A 82 -3.63 19.17 3.11
CA SER A 82 -3.91 20.20 4.13
C SER A 82 -3.16 21.51 3.90
N VAL A 83 -1.97 21.45 3.29
CA VAL A 83 -1.17 22.64 2.94
C VAL A 83 -1.74 23.33 1.68
N GLY A 84 -2.41 22.59 0.80
CA GLY A 84 -2.99 23.12 -0.43
C GLY A 84 -4.26 23.96 -0.26
N GLU A 85 -4.86 24.04 0.94
CA GLU A 85 -6.05 24.86 1.21
C GLU A 85 -5.73 26.27 1.78
N GLY A 86 -4.47 26.71 1.69
CA GLY A 86 -4.01 27.96 2.31
C GLY A 86 -3.23 28.93 1.41
N ASP A 87 -3.18 28.71 0.10
CA ASP A 87 -2.50 29.58 -0.88
C ASP A 87 -3.49 30.10 -1.95
#